data_AF-H5V587-F1
#
_entry.id   AF-H5V587-F1
#
_cell.length_a   1.000
_cell.length_b   1.000
_cell.length_c   1.000
_cell.angle_alpha   90.00
_cell.angle_beta   90.00
_cell.angle_gamma   90.00
#
_symmetry.space_group_name_H-M   'P 1'
#
loop_
_entity.id
_entity.type
_entity.pdbx_description
1 polymer ?
#
loop_
_entity_poly.entity_id
_entity_poly.type
_entity_poly.pdbx_seq_one_letter_code
_entity_poly.pdbx_strand_id
1 'polypeptide(L)' 'MPTPDAIALAQRIDTVLDILVAGDYHSAINNLEILKAELLAQHQDRGDDAPSQPKAPWEI' A
#
# COMPACT_ATOMS: atom_id res chain seq x y z
N MET A 1 -8.58 5.73 -14.81
CA MET A 1 -7.21 5.19 -14.92
C MET A 1 -6.83 4.69 -13.54
N PRO A 2 -6.52 3.39 -13.35
CA PRO A 2 -5.97 2.93 -12.08
C PRO A 2 -4.73 3.75 -11.76
N THR A 3 -4.57 4.18 -10.50
CA THR A 3 -3.37 4.88 -10.06
C THR A 3 -2.17 3.95 -10.23
N PRO A 4 -0.95 4.48 -10.49
CA PRO A 4 0.25 3.65 -10.66
C PRO A 4 0.44 2.63 -9.53
N ASP A 5 0.01 2.98 -8.31
CA ASP A 5 0.03 2.11 -7.12
C ASP A 5 -0.86 0.86 -7.26
N ALA A 6 -2.02 0.98 -7.91
CA ALA A 6 -2.95 -0.13 -8.09
C ALA A 6 -2.43 -1.16 -9.10
N ILE A 7 -1.70 -0.72 -10.12
CA ILE A 7 -1.06 -1.62 -11.10
C ILE A 7 0.09 -2.39 -10.43
N ALA A 8 0.93 -1.69 -9.66
CA ALA A 8 2.02 -2.33 -8.92
C ALA A 8 1.51 -3.34 -7.89
N LEU A 9 0.41 -3.01 -7.20
CA LEU A 9 -0.26 -3.92 -6.28
C LEU A 9 -0.75 -5.19 -6.99
N ALA A 10 -1.39 -5.05 -8.15
CA ALA A 10 -1.87 -6.19 -8.94
C ALA A 10 -0.74 -7.14 -9.35
N GLN A 11 0.40 -6.61 -9.83
CA GLN A 11 1.56 -7.44 -10.18
C GLN A 11 2.14 -8.21 -8.99
N ARG A 12 2.12 -7.59 -7.80
CA ARG A 12 2.55 -8.25 -6.57
C ARG A 12 1.59 -9.34 -6.13
N ILE A 13 0.28 -9.14 -6.33
CA ILE A 13 -0.74 -10.17 -6.12
C ILE A 13 -0.50 -11.33 -7.09
N ASP A 14 -0.23 -11.08 -8.38
CA ASP A 14 0.06 -12.13 -9.36
C ASP A 14 1.26 -13.00 -8.91
N THR A 15 2.32 -12.36 -8.42
CA THR A 15 3.50 -13.07 -7.86
C THR A 15 3.12 -13.98 -6.69
N VAL A 16 2.27 -13.52 -5.77
CA VAL A 16 1.81 -14.36 -4.65
C VAL A 16 0.96 -15.54 -5.16
N LEU A 17 0.11 -15.31 -6.16
CA LEU A 17 -0.71 -16.38 -6.74
C LEU A 17 0.16 -17.45 -7.41
N ASP A 18 1.22 -17.07 -8.13
CA ASP A 18 2.18 -18.02 -8.72
C ASP A 18 2.86 -18.88 -7.63
N ILE A 19 3.25 -18.27 -6.52
CA ILE A 19 3.86 -18.97 -5.37
C ILE A 19 2.86 -19.93 -4.72
N LEU A 20 1.60 -19.52 -4.56
CA LEU A 20 0.54 -20.37 -4.01
C LEU A 20 0.26 -21.58 -4.91
N VAL A 21 0.26 -21.39 -6.24
CA VAL A 21 0.12 -22.48 -7.22
C VAL A 21 1.30 -23.45 -7.13
N ALA A 22 2.51 -22.96 -6.84
CA ALA A 22 3.68 -23.80 -6.60
C ALA A 22 3.65 -24.56 -5.26
N GLY A 23 2.68 -24.28 -4.38
CA GLY A 23 2.51 -24.95 -3.09
C GLY A 23 3.41 -24.43 -1.96
N ASP A 24 4.16 -23.35 -2.19
CA ASP A 24 5.00 -22.72 -1.16
C ASP A 24 4.20 -21.69 -0.36
N TYR A 25 3.35 -22.20 0.52
CA TYR A 25 2.50 -21.36 1.38
C TYR A 25 3.31 -20.45 2.30
N HIS A 26 4.50 -20.86 2.73
CA HIS A 26 5.30 -20.07 3.65
C HIS A 26 5.82 -18.80 2.96
N SER A 27 6.35 -18.93 1.74
CA SER A 27 6.77 -17.80 0.93
C SER A 27 5.60 -16.89 0.55
N ALA A 28 4.43 -17.46 0.25
CA ALA A 28 3.23 -16.68 -0.05
C ALA A 28 2.76 -15.85 1.15
N ILE A 29 2.74 -16.45 2.35
CA ILE A 29 2.36 -15.77 3.60
C ILE A 29 3.32 -14.61 3.88
N ASN A 30 4.64 -14.83 3.81
CA ASN A 30 5.62 -13.77 4.04
C ASN A 30 5.46 -12.60 3.05
N ASN A 31 5.19 -12.89 1.78
CA ASN A 31 4.92 -11.83 0.78
C ASN A 31 3.67 -11.02 1.12
N LEU A 32 2.59 -11.67 1.59
CA LEU A 32 1.38 -10.99 2.01
C LEU A 32 1.58 -10.13 3.25
N GLU A 33 2.38 -10.59 4.21
CA GLU A 33 2.73 -9.81 5.41
C GLU A 33 3.50 -8.54 5.06
N ILE A 34 4.48 -8.65 4.16
CA ILE A 34 5.23 -7.50 3.62
C ILE A 34 4.28 -6.54 2.89
N LEU A 35 3.46 -7.06 1.97
CA LEU A 35 2.53 -6.25 1.19
C LEU A 35 1.54 -5.51 2.09
N LYS A 36 1.02 -6.17 3.13
CA LYS A 36 0.14 -5.56 4.12
C LYS A 36 0.84 -4.43 4.87
N ALA A 37 2.08 -4.64 5.32
CA ALA A 37 2.84 -3.63 6.05
C ALA A 37 3.09 -2.39 5.18
N GLU A 38 3.46 -2.58 3.91
CA GLU A 38 3.66 -1.48 2.97
C GLU A 38 2.38 -0.70 2.67
N LEU A 39 1.25 -1.39 2.47
CA LEU A 39 -0.04 -0.72 2.24
C LEU A 39 -0.49 0.09 3.46
N LEU A 40 -0.26 -0.43 4.67
CA LEU A 40 -0.55 0.32 5.91
C LEU A 40 0.38 1.53 6.06
N ALA A 41 1.66 1.40 5.72
CA ALA A 41 2.60 2.53 5.72
C ALA A 41 2.20 3.61 4.71
N GLN A 42 1.79 3.23 3.49
CA GLN A 42 1.28 4.17 2.48
C GLN A 42 0.00 4.88 2.95
N HIS A 43 -0.89 4.19 3.66
CA HIS A 43 -2.09 4.81 4.22
C HIS A 43 -1.75 5.84 5.32
N GLN A 44 -0.76 5.55 6.17
CA GLN A 44 -0.28 6.47 7.19
C GLN A 44 0.40 7.71 6.58
N ASP A 45 1.29 7.50 5.60
CA ASP A 45 1.99 8.56 4.87
C ASP A 45 1.01 9.50 4.15
N ARG A 46 -0.05 8.93 3.55
CA ARG A 46 -1.12 9.70 2.92
C ARG A 46 -2.04 10.45 3.90
N GLY A 47 -2.07 10.03 5.17
CA GLY A 47 -2.78 10.73 6.25
C GLY A 47 -2.01 11.93 6.80
N ASP A 48 -0.68 11.93 6.69
CA ASP A 48 0.20 13.03 7.10
C ASP A 48 0.27 14.15 6.02
N ASP A 49 -0.12 13.84 4.78
CA ASP A 49 -0.32 14.80 3.68
C ASP A 49 -1.72 15.45 3.71
N ALA A 50 -2.37 15.52 4.88
CA ALA A 50 -3.33 16.59 5.09
C ALA A 50 -2.50 17.88 5.12
N PRO A 51 -2.65 18.80 4.14
CA PRO A 51 -1.98 20.08 4.24
C PRO A 51 -2.43 20.68 5.56
N SER A 52 -1.50 20.87 6.49
CA SER A 52 -1.70 21.77 7.61
C SER A 52 -2.13 23.08 6.98
N GLN A 53 -3.44 23.28 6.92
CA GLN A 53 -4.07 24.42 6.29
C GLN A 53 -3.38 25.63 6.92
N PRO A 54 -2.69 26.49 6.14
CA PRO A 54 -2.16 27.70 6.72
C PRO A 54 -3.37 28.43 7.31
N LYS A 55 -3.41 28.57 8.65
CA LYS A 55 -4.44 29.33 9.35
C LYS A 55 -4.60 30.63 8.57
N ALA A 56 -5.77 30.80 7.96
CA ALA A 56 -6.04 32.02 7.20
C ALA A 56 -5.84 33.22 8.15
N PRO A 57 -5.25 34.32 7.69
CA PRO A 57 -4.77 35.43 8.53
C PRO A 57 -5.88 36.27 9.21
N TRP A 58 -7.11 35.74 9.29
CA TRP A 58 -8.29 36.41 9.83
C TRP A 58 -8.75 35.88 11.19
N GLU A 59 -7.97 35.05 11.88
CA GLU A 59 -8.18 34.84 13.32
C GLU A 59 -7.74 36.11 14.09
N ILE A 60 -8.70 37.02 14.29
CA ILE A 60 -8.69 38.02 15.36
C ILE A 60 -9.76 37.62 16.37
#